data_AF-A0A1J3IXX4-F1
#
_entry.id   AF-A0A1J3IXX4-F1
#
_cell.length_a   1.000
_cell.length_b   1.000
_cell.length_c   1.000
_cell.angle_alpha   90.00
_cell.angle_beta   90.00
_cell.angle_gamma   90.00
#
_symmetry.space_group_name_H-M   'P 1'
#
loop_
_entity.id
_entity.type
_entity.pdbx_description
1 polymer ?
#
loop_
_entity_poly.entity_id
_entity_poly.type
_entity_poly.pdbx_seq_one_letter_code
_entity_poly.pdbx_strand_id
1 'polypeptide(L)'
;MRGRGGEEEPESTIPLLKSHHEAEEDDGGLSKRVWVETKKLWQIVGPAIFSRLTTYSMLVITQAFAGHLGDLELAAISIVNNVVVGFNFGLLLGMASALETL
;
A
#
# COMPACT_ATOMS: atom_id res chain seq x y z
N MET A 1 19.42 22.44 -79.80
CA MET A 1 20.15 22.11 -78.56
C MET A 1 19.09 21.88 -77.48
N ARG A 2 18.73 20.63 -77.19
CA ARG A 2 19.04 19.92 -75.92
C ARG A 2 18.72 20.80 -74.70
N GLY A 3 17.71 20.56 -73.87
CA GLY A 3 16.75 19.47 -73.75
C GLY A 3 16.33 19.34 -72.28
N ARG A 4 15.06 18.95 -72.07
CA ARG A 4 14.57 18.13 -70.96
C ARG A 4 14.37 18.80 -69.61
N GLY A 5 13.09 19.06 -69.32
CA GLY A 5 12.57 19.16 -67.97
C GLY A 5 12.62 17.83 -67.23
N GLY A 6 12.61 17.94 -65.91
CA GLY A 6 12.48 16.87 -64.95
C GLY A 6 12.17 17.52 -63.62
N GLU A 7 10.90 17.51 -63.25
CA GLU A 7 10.41 17.74 -61.90
C GLU A 7 10.88 16.54 -61.08
N GLU A 8 11.78 16.72 -60.11
CA GLU A 8 12.01 15.73 -59.06
C GLU A 8 12.19 16.47 -57.73
N GLU A 9 11.46 15.96 -56.75
CA GLU A 9 10.97 16.58 -55.53
C GLU A 9 12.06 17.13 -54.58
N PRO A 10 11.72 18.05 -53.66
CA PRO A 10 12.63 18.37 -52.57
C PRO A 10 12.89 17.07 -51.81
N GLU A 11 14.12 16.57 -51.91
CA GLU A 11 14.62 15.43 -51.16
C GLU A 11 14.37 15.71 -49.68
N SER A 12 13.23 15.23 -49.22
CA SER A 12 12.84 15.28 -47.84
C SER A 12 13.76 14.27 -47.17
N THR A 13 14.92 14.74 -46.72
CA THR A 13 15.75 14.01 -45.76
C THR A 13 15.02 14.05 -44.41
N ILE A 14 13.80 13.51 -44.39
CA ILE A 14 13.11 13.15 -43.16
C ILE A 14 13.89 11.95 -42.66
N PRO A 15 14.51 12.01 -41.47
CA PRO A 15 15.23 10.87 -40.93
C PRO A 15 14.22 9.72 -40.74
N LEU A 16 14.25 8.73 -41.63
CA LEU A 16 13.25 7.68 -41.77
C LEU A 16 13.46 6.50 -40.82
N LEU A 17 14.21 6.70 -39.74
CA LEU A 17 14.34 5.71 -38.68
C LEU A 17 14.80 6.44 -37.42
N LYS A 18 13.84 6.97 -36.64
CA LYS A 18 14.09 7.23 -35.23
C LYS A 18 14.18 5.85 -34.56
N SER A 19 15.39 5.31 -34.49
CA SER A 19 15.71 4.12 -33.70
C SER A 19 15.42 4.43 -32.23
N HIS A 20 14.16 4.26 -31.85
CA HIS A 20 13.70 4.33 -30.48
C HIS A 20 13.64 2.90 -29.92
N HIS A 21 14.82 2.36 -29.67
CA HIS A 21 15.08 1.10 -28.99
C HIS A 21 16.57 1.12 -28.65
N GLU A 22 17.04 0.91 -27.43
CA GLU A 22 16.37 0.45 -26.23
C GLU A 22 17.38 0.66 -25.09
N ALA A 23 17.09 1.66 -24.26
CA ALA A 23 17.52 1.73 -22.87
C ALA A 23 16.54 2.67 -22.19
N GLU A 24 15.24 2.41 -22.38
CA GLU A 24 14.26 2.98 -21.47
C GLU A 24 14.44 2.22 -20.15
N GLU A 25 15.05 2.92 -19.22
CA GLU A 25 14.92 2.72 -17.78
C GLU A 25 13.42 2.63 -17.41
N ASP A 26 12.85 1.41 -17.51
CA ASP A 26 11.47 1.04 -17.11
C ASP A 26 11.23 1.18 -15.59
N ASP A 27 12.26 1.57 -14.83
CA ASP A 27 12.24 1.86 -13.40
C ASP A 27 11.33 3.06 -13.04
N GLY A 28 11.15 4.02 -13.95
CA GLY A 28 10.24 5.16 -13.75
C GLY A 28 8.76 4.80 -13.93
N GLY A 29 8.45 3.85 -14.81
CA GLY A 29 7.07 3.48 -15.16
C GLY A 29 6.38 2.71 -14.04
N LEU A 30 7.08 1.72 -13.47
CA LEU A 30 6.57 0.90 -12.36
C LEU A 30 6.42 1.73 -11.09
N SER A 31 7.43 2.52 -10.73
CA SER A 31 7.40 3.39 -9.54
C SER A 31 6.22 4.37 -9.57
N LYS A 32 5.96 4.97 -10.73
CA LYS A 32 4.82 5.88 -10.91
C LYS A 32 3.47 5.17 -10.78
N ARG A 33 3.33 3.95 -11.32
CA ARG A 33 2.11 3.15 -11.18
C ARG A 33 1.87 2.74 -9.73
N VAL A 34 2.90 2.25 -9.04
CA VAL A 34 2.84 1.90 -7.61
C VAL A 34 2.44 3.09 -6.76
N TRP A 35 2.99 4.28 -7.05
CA TRP A 35 2.63 5.51 -6.33
C TRP A 35 1.14 5.88 -6.49
N VAL A 36 0.61 5.80 -7.71
CA VAL A 36 -0.81 6.09 -7.98
C VAL A 36 -1.71 5.11 -7.25
N GLU A 37 -1.42 3.82 -7.30
CA GLU A 37 -2.20 2.80 -6.59
C GLU A 37 -2.08 2.94 -5.07
N THR A 38 -0.89 3.24 -4.54
CA THR A 38 -0.68 3.51 -3.11
C THR A 38 -1.53 4.68 -2.62
N LYS A 39 -1.60 5.76 -3.42
CA LYS A 39 -2.42 6.93 -3.08
C LYS A 39 -3.92 6.60 -3.01
N LYS A 40 -4.42 5.74 -3.90
CA LYS A 40 -5.81 5.25 -3.85
C LYS A 40 -6.03 4.39 -2.61
N LEU A 41 -5.11 3.49 -2.30
CA LEU A 41 -5.17 2.62 -1.11
C LEU A 41 -5.24 3.44 0.18
N TRP A 42 -4.51 4.57 0.24
CA TRP A 42 -4.46 5.45 1.40
C TRP A 42 -5.82 6.04 1.80
N GLN A 43 -6.76 6.18 0.86
CA GLN A 43 -8.11 6.67 1.15
C GLN A 43 -8.92 5.70 2.02
N ILE A 44 -8.61 4.40 1.96
CA ILE A 44 -9.28 3.35 2.72
C ILE A 44 -8.44 2.97 3.94
N VAL A 45 -7.13 2.79 3.73
CA VAL A 45 -6.21 2.33 4.76
C VAL A 45 -5.93 3.42 5.79
N GLY A 46 -5.92 4.70 5.40
CA GLY A 46 -5.74 5.82 6.33
C GLY A 46 -6.76 5.82 7.48
N PRO A 47 -8.08 5.88 7.18
CA PRO A 47 -9.12 5.76 8.20
C PRO A 47 -9.05 4.46 9.01
N ALA A 48 -8.72 3.33 8.38
CA ALA A 48 -8.61 2.05 9.05
C ALA A 48 -7.45 2.01 10.06
N ILE A 49 -6.27 2.52 9.69
CA ILE A 49 -5.10 2.63 10.58
C ILE A 49 -5.43 3.57 11.73
N PHE A 50 -5.99 4.76 11.44
CA PHE A 50 -6.36 5.71 12.47
C PHE A 50 -7.32 5.09 13.48
N SER A 51 -8.37 4.40 13.02
CA SER A 51 -9.35 3.73 13.88
C SER A 51 -8.70 2.67 14.78
N ARG A 52 -7.76 1.88 14.23
CA ARG A 52 -6.99 0.89 15.02
C ARG A 52 -6.13 1.57 16.07
N LEU A 53 -5.40 2.62 15.70
CA LEU A 53 -4.57 3.38 16.62
C LEU A 53 -5.41 3.95 17.76
N THR A 54 -6.52 4.65 17.45
CA THR A 54 -7.42 5.20 18.47
C THR A 54 -7.93 4.13 19.42
N THR A 55 -8.34 2.97 18.90
CA THR A 55 -8.83 1.86 19.73
C THR A 55 -7.75 1.34 20.67
N TYR A 56 -6.54 1.07 20.16
CA TYR A 56 -5.43 0.61 21.00
C TYR A 56 -4.96 1.68 21.99
N SER A 57 -4.92 2.94 21.58
CA SER A 57 -4.58 4.06 22.46
C SER A 57 -5.56 4.16 23.63
N MET A 58 -6.86 3.97 23.42
CA MET A 58 -7.85 3.98 24.50
C MET A 58 -7.59 2.88 25.54
N LEU A 59 -7.19 1.68 25.09
CA LEU A 59 -6.81 0.57 25.97
C LEU A 59 -5.55 0.92 26.78
N VAL A 60 -4.53 1.48 26.12
CA VAL A 60 -3.28 1.91 26.77
C VAL A 60 -3.54 3.02 27.80
N ILE A 61 -4.37 4.01 27.46
CA ILE A 61 -4.74 5.09 28.37
C ILE A 61 -5.44 4.53 29.61
N THR A 62 -6.39 3.61 29.43
CA THR A 62 -7.08 2.92 30.53
C THR A 62 -6.09 2.19 31.43
N GLN A 63 -5.14 1.47 30.83
CA GLN A 63 -4.08 0.78 31.57
C GLN A 63 -3.17 1.75 32.31
N ALA A 64 -2.84 2.91 31.73
CA ALA A 64 -2.06 3.96 32.39
C ALA A 64 -2.80 4.55 33.61
N PHE A 65 -4.12 4.76 33.52
CA PHE A 65 -4.93 5.15 34.69
C PHE A 65 -4.96 4.07 35.77
N ALA A 66 -5.08 2.79 35.39
CA ALA A 66 -4.98 1.68 36.34
C ALA A 66 -3.61 1.66 37.04
N GLY A 67 -2.52 1.96 36.32
CA GLY A 67 -1.18 2.14 36.91
C GLY A 67 -1.09 3.26 37.94
N HIS A 68 -1.84 4.35 37.78
CA HIS A 68 -1.91 5.39 38.81
C HIS A 68 -2.70 4.95 40.05
N LEU A 69 -3.59 3.96 39.95
CA LEU A 69 -4.33 3.39 41.08
C LEU A 69 -3.48 2.37 41.85
N GLY A 70 -2.61 1.64 41.14
CA GLY A 70 -1.66 0.71 41.74
C GLY A 70 -1.13 -0.33 40.77
N ASP A 71 -0.07 -1.01 41.19
CA ASP A 71 0.58 -2.07 40.40
C ASP A 71 -0.32 -3.29 40.21
N LEU A 72 -1.18 -3.58 41.20
CA LEU A 72 -2.12 -4.71 41.14
C LEU A 72 -3.19 -4.47 40.07
N GLU A 73 -3.76 -3.28 40.03
CA GLU A 73 -4.78 -2.86 39.08
C GLU A 73 -4.19 -2.82 37.65
N LEU A 74 -2.97 -2.29 37.50
CA LEU A 74 -2.24 -2.32 36.25
C LEU A 74 -2.03 -3.75 35.73
N ALA A 75 -1.55 -4.64 36.60
CA ALA A 75 -1.31 -6.03 36.27
C ALA A 75 -2.62 -6.75 35.89
N ALA A 76 -3.69 -6.52 36.64
CA ALA A 76 -5.01 -7.08 36.37
C ALA A 76 -5.54 -6.65 34.99
N ILE A 77 -5.53 -5.35 34.68
CA ILE A 77 -6.01 -4.82 33.40
C ILE A 77 -5.15 -5.33 32.23
N SER A 78 -3.83 -5.40 32.41
CA SER A 78 -2.89 -5.92 31.40
C SER A 78 -3.16 -7.39 31.07
N ILE A 79 -3.32 -8.24 32.11
CA ILE A 79 -3.60 -9.67 31.93
C ILE A 79 -4.96 -9.86 31.25
N VAL A 80 -6.01 -9.18 31.72
CA VAL A 80 -7.36 -9.28 31.13
C VAL A 80 -7.32 -8.90 29.65
N ASN A 81 -6.66 -7.80 29.29
CA ASN A 81 -6.55 -7.37 27.91
C ASN A 81 -5.86 -8.42 27.03
N ASN A 82 -4.73 -8.97 27.49
CA ASN A 82 -4.01 -10.02 26.75
C ASN A 82 -4.84 -11.30 26.58
N VAL A 83 -5.55 -11.73 27.64
CA VAL A 83 -6.39 -12.93 27.58
C VAL A 83 -7.57 -12.73 26.63
N VAL A 84 -8.27 -11.60 26.72
CA VAL A 84 -9.43 -11.32 25.87
C VAL A 84 -9.01 -11.23 24.40
N VAL A 85 -7.94 -10.49 24.10
CA VAL A 85 -7.45 -10.36 22.72
C VAL A 85 -6.95 -11.71 22.19
N GLY A 86 -6.09 -12.40 22.93
CA GLY A 86 -5.54 -13.70 22.53
C GLY A 86 -6.63 -14.76 22.34
N PHE A 87 -7.62 -14.81 23.22
CA PHE A 87 -8.75 -15.72 23.11
C PHE A 87 -9.61 -15.44 21.87
N ASN A 88 -9.98 -14.17 21.63
CA ASN A 88 -10.75 -13.80 20.44
C ASN A 88 -10.01 -14.17 19.16
N PHE A 89 -8.71 -13.85 19.06
CA PHE A 89 -7.90 -14.24 17.91
C PHE A 89 -7.81 -15.75 17.75
N GLY A 90 -7.55 -16.50 18.84
CA GLY A 90 -7.48 -17.96 18.80
C GLY A 90 -8.79 -18.59 18.31
N LEU A 91 -9.94 -18.12 18.82
CA LEU A 91 -11.26 -18.60 18.42
C LEU A 91 -11.55 -18.27 16.94
N LEU A 92 -11.35 -17.01 16.53
CA LEU A 92 -11.57 -16.57 15.15
C LEU A 92 -10.66 -17.33 14.16
N LEU A 93 -9.39 -17.53 14.49
CA LEU A 93 -8.45 -18.30 13.67
C LEU A 93 -8.85 -19.78 13.60
N GLY A 94 -9.30 -20.37 14.71
CA GLY A 94 -9.80 -21.73 14.74
C GLY A 94 -11.02 -21.93 13.84
N MET A 95 -11.99 -21.00 13.90
CA MET A 95 -13.16 -21.04 13.01
C MET A 95 -12.79 -20.82 11.55
N ALA A 96 -11.87 -19.88 11.26
CA ALA A 96 -11.40 -19.64 9.90
C ALA A 96 -10.71 -20.88 9.30
N SER A 97 -9.87 -21.56 10.08
CA SER A 97 -9.20 -22.79 9.65
C SER A 97 -10.20 -23.94 9.41
N ALA A 98 -11.23 -24.06 10.23
CA ALA A 98 -12.28 -25.06 10.02
C ALA A 98 -13.08 -24.79 8.73
N LEU A 99 -13.39 -23.53 8.43
CA LEU A 99 -14.06 -23.12 7.19
C LEU A 99 -13.21 -23.39 5.95
N GLU A 100 -11.87 -23.29 6.04
CA GLU A 100 -10.96 -23.58 4.93
C GLU A 100 -10.95 -25.08 4.53
N THR A 101 -11.36 -25.97 5.43
CA THR A 101 -11.38 -27.43 5.17
C THR A 101 -12.71 -27.94 4.59
N LEU A 102 -13.75 -27.10 4.52
CA LEU A 102 -15.07 -27.45 3.97
C LEU A 102 -15.16 -27.18 2.46
#